data_AF-R1F9Y2-F1
#
_entry.id   AF-R1F9Y2-F1
#
_cell.length_a   1.000
_cell.length_b   1.000
_cell.length_c   1.000
_cell.angle_alpha   90.00
_cell.angle_beta   90.00
_cell.angle_gamma   90.00
#
_symmetry.space_group_name_H-M   'P 1'
#
loop_
_entity.id
_entity.type
_entity.pdbx_description
1 polymer ?
#
loop_
_entity_poly.entity_id
_entity_poly.type
_entity_poly.pdbx_seq_one_letter_code
_entity_poly.pdbx_strand_id
1 'polypeptide(L)'
;MKPLLKVRTVTLGLSLLPNQPDAWDLELARAAAFVSSARRRLEDAGYEVQTTRISSQSFESWVDVSDATAALEAFRRLDATLLRLGVGLFNAGPATSPEGLALVPQIVALGPRISASGAMPGPLDRAAASRLADAILTISQTTAGGEGNFQFCASFNTPFFPASYHEGASPSFAIGCETSELLAHAMPRAGGDLPRAKALLVDTFTDQLLPLQAIARQLSQAHAPAVRGPTLAQAWTRPGDPAQAHGLQYDGIDASVAPMGDASPLTGSFESLGLGSFGQSGTLAAAALVTGALKELPVDTCGYCGLMLPPLEDAGLARGAADGAYRIHDLLAYSAVCGLGLDTVPVPGDVPKAKLAALLLDVAALAFRLNKPLTARLFPVPGKAAGDAVEFENPHLCSSAVFDVP
;
A
#
# COMPACT_ATOMS: atom_id res chain seq x y z
N MET A 1 19.60 -21.02 -4.54
CA MET A 1 18.80 -21.07 -3.30
C MET A 1 17.40 -20.59 -3.67
N LYS A 2 16.32 -21.21 -3.19
CA LYS A 2 14.96 -20.72 -3.47
C LYS A 2 14.79 -19.34 -2.82
N PRO A 3 14.19 -18.34 -3.49
CA PRO A 3 13.89 -17.06 -2.84
C PRO A 3 13.05 -17.28 -1.59
N LEU A 4 13.42 -16.61 -0.50
CA LEU A 4 12.65 -16.59 0.74
C LEU A 4 11.57 -15.50 0.72
N LEU A 5 11.76 -14.46 -0.08
CA LEU A 5 10.77 -13.41 -0.29
C LEU A 5 9.85 -13.72 -1.47
N LYS A 6 8.66 -13.13 -1.45
CA LYS A 6 7.72 -13.10 -2.58
C LYS A 6 7.65 -11.69 -3.17
N VAL A 7 7.40 -11.60 -4.48
CA VAL A 7 7.09 -10.30 -5.11
C VAL A 7 5.60 -10.04 -4.92
N ARG A 8 5.27 -9.18 -3.96
CA ARG A 8 3.90 -8.75 -3.68
C ARG A 8 3.29 -8.05 -4.89
N THR A 9 4.06 -7.19 -5.54
CA THR A 9 3.62 -6.47 -6.72
C THR A 9 4.75 -5.99 -7.62
N VAL A 10 4.49 -5.93 -8.92
CA VAL A 10 5.15 -4.98 -9.83
C VAL A 10 4.17 -3.86 -10.13
N THR A 11 4.53 -2.63 -9.80
CA THR A 11 3.67 -1.46 -9.98
C THR A 11 4.26 -0.55 -11.04
N LEU A 12 3.47 -0.25 -12.09
CA LEU A 12 3.80 0.80 -13.05
C LEU A 12 3.06 2.09 -12.69
N GLY A 13 3.82 3.17 -12.50
CA GLY A 13 3.30 4.53 -12.44
C GLY A 13 3.20 5.15 -13.83
N LEU A 14 2.09 5.83 -14.12
CA LEU A 14 1.90 6.62 -15.35
C LEU A 14 1.02 7.84 -15.09
N SER A 15 1.06 8.80 -16.02
CA SER A 15 0.18 9.97 -16.01
C SER A 15 -0.90 9.86 -17.08
N LEU A 16 -2.16 10.09 -16.71
CA LEU A 16 -3.29 10.13 -17.64
C LEU A 16 -3.61 11.57 -18.06
N LEU A 17 -4.01 11.76 -19.33
CA LEU A 17 -4.36 13.08 -19.87
C LEU A 17 -5.71 13.58 -19.33
N PRO A 18 -5.88 14.89 -19.07
CA PRO A 18 -7.16 15.41 -18.59
C PRO A 18 -8.32 15.19 -19.54
N ASN A 19 -9.38 14.53 -19.05
CA ASN A 19 -10.66 14.31 -19.73
C ASN A 19 -10.53 13.72 -21.16
N GLN A 20 -9.54 12.84 -21.36
CA GLN A 20 -9.27 12.19 -22.66
C GLN A 20 -9.33 10.66 -22.56
N PRO A 21 -10.53 10.08 -22.42
CA PRO A 21 -10.71 8.66 -22.12
C PRO A 21 -10.13 7.70 -23.19
N ASP A 22 -10.13 8.08 -24.46
CA ASP A 22 -9.52 7.28 -25.52
C ASP A 22 -7.99 7.25 -25.43
N ALA A 23 -7.36 8.33 -24.96
CA ALA A 23 -5.92 8.37 -24.72
C ALA A 23 -5.52 7.51 -23.51
N TRP A 24 -6.40 7.40 -22.51
CA TRP A 24 -6.16 6.54 -21.34
C TRP A 24 -6.05 5.08 -21.74
N ASP A 25 -6.94 4.59 -22.61
CA ASP A 25 -6.97 3.19 -23.03
C ASP A 25 -5.64 2.75 -23.65
N LEU A 26 -4.98 3.63 -24.42
CA LEU A 26 -3.70 3.33 -25.05
C LEU A 26 -2.56 3.20 -24.03
N GLU A 27 -2.47 4.12 -23.07
CA GLU A 27 -1.44 4.06 -22.03
C GLU A 27 -1.67 2.90 -21.07
N LEU A 28 -2.92 2.62 -20.72
CA LEU A 28 -3.28 1.45 -19.92
C LEU A 28 -2.93 0.15 -20.64
N ALA A 29 -3.10 0.06 -21.95
CA ALA A 29 -2.72 -1.12 -22.72
C ALA A 29 -1.20 -1.35 -22.71
N ARG A 30 -0.40 -0.28 -22.85
CA ARG A 30 1.07 -0.35 -22.72
C ARG A 30 1.49 -0.75 -21.32
N ALA A 31 0.83 -0.17 -20.31
CA ALA A 31 1.09 -0.46 -18.92
C ALA A 31 0.82 -1.93 -18.58
N ALA A 32 -0.33 -2.44 -18.99
CA ALA A 32 -0.72 -3.84 -18.85
C ALA A 32 0.29 -4.79 -19.51
N ALA A 33 0.75 -4.46 -20.71
CA ALA A 33 1.75 -5.25 -21.43
C ALA A 33 3.10 -5.28 -20.68
N PHE A 34 3.56 -4.13 -20.15
CA PHE A 34 4.79 -4.06 -19.38
C PHE A 34 4.70 -4.90 -18.09
N VAL A 35 3.69 -4.68 -17.25
CA VAL A 35 3.60 -5.38 -15.96
C VAL A 35 3.43 -6.90 -16.14
N SER A 36 2.76 -7.33 -17.21
CA SER A 36 2.65 -8.75 -17.59
C SER A 36 4.00 -9.35 -18.00
N SER A 37 4.82 -8.59 -18.75
CA SER A 37 6.17 -8.99 -19.13
C SER A 37 7.10 -9.06 -17.91
N ALA A 38 7.03 -8.07 -17.02
CA ALA A 38 7.79 -8.02 -15.78
C ALA A 38 7.45 -9.20 -14.86
N ARG A 39 6.15 -9.51 -14.68
CA ARG A 39 5.68 -10.70 -13.96
C ARG A 39 6.35 -11.97 -14.49
N ARG A 40 6.25 -12.22 -15.80
CA ARG A 40 6.83 -13.41 -16.44
C ARG A 40 8.32 -13.52 -16.20
N ARG A 41 9.06 -12.42 -16.35
CA ARG A 41 10.51 -12.40 -16.14
C ARG A 41 10.90 -12.75 -14.69
N LEU A 42 10.12 -12.30 -13.71
CA LEU A 42 10.34 -12.62 -12.30
C LEU A 42 9.98 -14.07 -11.99
N GLU A 43 8.88 -14.58 -12.53
CA GLU A 43 8.46 -15.98 -12.41
C GLU A 43 9.50 -16.93 -13.06
N ASP A 44 10.03 -16.58 -14.24
CA ASP A 44 11.12 -17.33 -14.91
C ASP A 44 12.41 -17.34 -14.07
N ALA A 45 12.63 -16.31 -13.23
CA ALA A 45 13.75 -16.23 -12.31
C ALA A 45 13.48 -16.94 -10.96
N GLY A 46 12.31 -17.57 -10.80
CA GLY A 46 11.95 -18.38 -9.63
C GLY A 46 11.26 -17.61 -8.50
N TYR A 47 10.84 -16.36 -8.72
CA TYR A 47 10.03 -15.61 -7.74
C TYR A 47 8.55 -15.91 -7.91
N GLU A 48 7.82 -16.04 -6.80
CA GLU A 48 6.36 -15.95 -6.81
C GLU A 48 5.95 -14.48 -6.98
N VAL A 49 5.16 -14.17 -8.02
CA VAL A 49 4.60 -12.83 -8.25
C VAL A 49 3.11 -12.86 -7.98
N GLN A 50 2.67 -12.12 -6.97
CA GLN A 50 1.28 -12.18 -6.52
C GLN A 50 0.38 -11.30 -7.37
N THR A 51 0.74 -10.03 -7.50
CA THR A 51 -0.07 -9.04 -8.22
C THR A 51 0.75 -8.20 -9.17
N THR A 52 0.07 -7.57 -10.11
CA THR A 52 0.59 -6.47 -10.92
C THR A 52 -0.35 -5.29 -10.74
N ARG A 53 0.21 -4.08 -10.72
CA ARG A 53 -0.54 -2.86 -10.41
C ARG A 53 -0.21 -1.75 -11.40
N ILE A 54 -1.18 -0.87 -11.60
CA ILE A 54 -0.97 0.42 -12.25
C ILE A 54 -1.34 1.50 -11.23
N SER A 55 -0.57 2.57 -11.13
CA SER A 55 -0.91 3.75 -10.32
C SER A 55 -0.85 5.01 -11.17
N SER A 56 -1.89 5.83 -11.08
CA SER A 56 -1.96 7.13 -11.73
C SER A 56 -1.57 8.24 -10.75
N GLN A 57 -1.41 9.46 -11.27
CA GLN A 57 -1.49 10.67 -10.46
C GLN A 57 -2.91 10.86 -9.88
N SER A 58 -3.10 11.85 -8.99
CA SER A 58 -4.43 12.22 -8.46
C SER A 58 -5.50 12.28 -9.56
N PHE A 59 -6.60 11.55 -9.37
CA PHE A 59 -7.71 11.54 -10.32
C PHE A 59 -8.36 12.90 -10.51
N GLU A 60 -8.21 13.81 -9.55
CA GLU A 60 -8.69 15.20 -9.67
C GLU A 60 -7.98 15.96 -10.79
N SER A 61 -6.83 15.47 -11.26
CA SER A 61 -6.08 16.08 -12.38
C SER A 61 -6.48 15.55 -13.75
N TRP A 62 -7.13 14.38 -13.83
CA TRP A 62 -7.48 13.76 -15.10
C TRP A 62 -8.97 13.45 -15.29
N VAL A 63 -9.77 13.54 -14.24
CA VAL A 63 -11.24 13.50 -14.26
C VAL A 63 -11.77 14.82 -13.70
N ASP A 64 -12.73 15.43 -14.38
CA ASP A 64 -13.51 16.54 -13.83
C ASP A 64 -14.43 16.06 -12.70
N VAL A 65 -14.05 16.38 -11.46
CA VAL A 65 -14.81 16.00 -10.26
C VAL A 65 -15.97 16.94 -9.92
N SER A 66 -16.13 18.05 -10.67
CA SER A 66 -17.24 18.99 -10.43
C SER A 66 -18.60 18.45 -10.88
N ASP A 67 -18.60 17.49 -11.82
CA ASP A 67 -19.76 16.70 -12.22
C ASP A 67 -19.58 15.23 -11.79
N ALA A 68 -20.13 14.88 -10.62
CA ALA A 68 -20.03 13.54 -10.07
C ALA A 68 -20.64 12.46 -10.99
N THR A 69 -21.65 12.80 -11.80
CA THR A 69 -22.29 11.82 -12.70
C THR A 69 -21.36 11.48 -13.85
N ALA A 70 -20.84 12.51 -14.52
CA ALA A 70 -19.87 12.33 -15.61
C ALA A 70 -18.58 11.67 -15.12
N ALA A 71 -18.07 12.07 -13.95
CA ALA A 71 -16.89 11.46 -13.35
C ALA A 71 -17.09 9.95 -13.11
N LEU A 72 -18.24 9.55 -12.53
CA LEU A 72 -18.53 8.15 -12.27
C LEU A 72 -18.71 7.34 -13.57
N GLU A 73 -19.26 7.94 -14.63
CA GLU A 73 -19.30 7.31 -15.95
C GLU A 73 -17.89 7.07 -16.53
N ALA A 74 -16.98 8.03 -16.37
CA ALA A 74 -15.58 7.88 -16.77
C ALA A 74 -14.90 6.72 -16.02
N PHE A 75 -15.15 6.57 -14.72
CA PHE A 75 -14.64 5.44 -13.93
C PHE A 75 -15.25 4.10 -14.32
N ARG A 76 -16.55 4.05 -14.70
CA ARG A 76 -17.16 2.81 -15.24
C ARG A 76 -16.52 2.40 -16.57
N ARG A 77 -16.27 3.36 -17.46
CA ARG A 77 -15.55 3.12 -18.72
C ARG A 77 -14.13 2.62 -18.44
N LEU A 78 -13.42 3.24 -17.50
CA LEU A 78 -12.09 2.84 -17.07
C LEU A 78 -12.09 1.40 -16.53
N ASP A 79 -13.02 1.04 -15.64
CA ASP A 79 -13.13 -0.32 -15.09
C ASP A 79 -13.33 -1.38 -16.18
N ALA A 80 -14.17 -1.08 -17.18
CA ALA A 80 -14.38 -1.95 -18.33
C ALA A 80 -13.10 -2.11 -19.18
N THR A 81 -12.32 -1.03 -19.38
CA THR A 81 -11.02 -1.09 -20.05
C THR A 81 -10.02 -1.93 -19.24
N LEU A 82 -9.91 -1.73 -17.92
CA LEU A 82 -9.02 -2.48 -17.05
C LEU A 82 -9.33 -3.99 -17.09
N LEU A 83 -10.63 -4.35 -17.02
CA LEU A 83 -11.08 -5.74 -17.15
C LEU A 83 -10.65 -6.36 -18.49
N ARG A 84 -10.87 -5.65 -19.61
CA ARG A 84 -10.47 -6.11 -20.95
C ARG A 84 -8.97 -6.29 -21.10
N LEU A 85 -8.18 -5.46 -20.42
CA LEU A 85 -6.71 -5.52 -20.42
C LEU A 85 -6.15 -6.52 -19.40
N GLY A 86 -6.99 -7.16 -18.57
CA GLY A 86 -6.55 -8.07 -17.52
C GLY A 86 -5.83 -7.37 -16.36
N VAL A 87 -6.07 -6.07 -16.16
CA VAL A 87 -5.51 -5.31 -15.02
C VAL A 87 -6.41 -5.50 -13.81
N GLY A 88 -5.92 -6.25 -12.83
CA GLY A 88 -6.66 -6.54 -11.61
C GLY A 88 -6.63 -5.44 -10.54
N LEU A 89 -5.65 -4.53 -10.59
CA LEU A 89 -5.45 -3.49 -9.58
C LEU A 89 -4.94 -2.19 -10.23
N PHE A 90 -5.77 -1.16 -10.18
CA PHE A 90 -5.49 0.20 -10.63
C PHE A 90 -5.70 1.17 -9.47
N ASN A 91 -4.72 2.03 -9.22
CA ASN A 91 -4.85 3.10 -8.26
C ASN A 91 -5.10 4.44 -8.97
N ALA A 92 -6.26 5.03 -8.72
CA ALA A 92 -6.66 6.31 -9.28
C ALA A 92 -5.94 7.51 -8.63
N GLY A 93 -5.24 7.29 -7.51
CA GLY A 93 -4.53 8.33 -6.78
C GLY A 93 -5.41 9.03 -5.73
N PRO A 94 -4.83 10.03 -5.03
CA PRO A 94 -5.50 10.68 -3.91
C PRO A 94 -6.46 11.78 -4.34
N ALA A 95 -7.55 11.94 -3.60
CA ALA A 95 -8.36 13.15 -3.57
C ALA A 95 -8.01 14.04 -2.37
N THR A 96 -8.05 15.34 -2.60
CA THR A 96 -7.87 16.37 -1.56
C THR A 96 -9.04 17.33 -1.49
N SER A 97 -9.78 17.50 -2.59
CA SER A 97 -10.95 18.39 -2.63
C SER A 97 -12.17 17.76 -1.95
N PRO A 98 -13.09 18.60 -1.45
CA PRO A 98 -14.41 18.14 -0.99
C PRO A 98 -15.14 17.24 -1.99
N GLU A 99 -15.12 17.61 -3.27
CA GLU A 99 -15.82 16.93 -4.36
C GLU A 99 -15.17 15.58 -4.67
N GLY A 100 -13.84 15.55 -4.78
CA GLY A 100 -13.07 14.33 -5.00
C GLY A 100 -13.26 13.32 -3.86
N LEU A 101 -13.16 13.77 -2.60
CA LEU A 101 -13.37 12.90 -1.44
C LEU A 101 -14.79 12.32 -1.38
N ALA A 102 -15.81 13.08 -1.80
CA ALA A 102 -17.19 12.60 -1.88
C ALA A 102 -17.42 11.57 -3.00
N LEU A 103 -16.55 11.56 -4.02
CA LEU A 103 -16.61 10.61 -5.13
C LEU A 103 -15.97 9.26 -4.77
N VAL A 104 -14.99 9.24 -3.87
CA VAL A 104 -14.22 8.04 -3.51
C VAL A 104 -15.09 6.82 -3.15
N PRO A 105 -16.11 6.92 -2.26
CA PRO A 105 -16.95 5.76 -1.94
C PRO A 105 -17.68 5.19 -3.16
N GLN A 106 -18.05 6.04 -4.12
CA GLN A 106 -18.73 5.64 -5.35
C GLN A 106 -17.77 4.93 -6.30
N ILE A 107 -16.51 5.38 -6.38
CA ILE A 107 -15.46 4.72 -7.15
C ILE A 107 -15.18 3.32 -6.60
N VAL A 108 -14.99 3.20 -5.27
CA VAL A 108 -14.75 1.92 -4.59
C VAL A 108 -15.93 0.96 -4.78
N ALA A 109 -17.16 1.46 -4.77
CA ALA A 109 -18.35 0.64 -4.99
C ALA A 109 -18.48 0.07 -6.42
N LEU A 110 -17.68 0.54 -7.39
CA LEU A 110 -17.69 -0.03 -8.75
C LEU A 110 -17.13 -1.46 -8.78
N GLY A 111 -16.23 -1.80 -7.86
CA GLY A 111 -15.65 -3.13 -7.75
C GLY A 111 -14.16 -3.12 -7.41
N PRO A 112 -13.55 -4.32 -7.32
CA PRO A 112 -12.25 -4.51 -6.67
C PRO A 112 -11.04 -4.01 -7.48
N ARG A 113 -11.25 -3.63 -8.75
CA ARG A 113 -10.14 -3.25 -9.65
C ARG A 113 -9.63 -1.84 -9.42
N ILE A 114 -10.47 -0.92 -8.94
CA ILE A 114 -10.11 0.49 -8.79
C ILE A 114 -10.01 0.83 -7.30
N SER A 115 -8.81 1.20 -6.90
CA SER A 115 -8.55 1.82 -5.60
C SER A 115 -8.45 3.33 -5.74
N ALA A 116 -8.86 4.05 -4.71
CA ALA A 116 -8.70 5.50 -4.60
C ALA A 116 -8.33 5.84 -3.16
N SER A 117 -7.65 6.96 -2.95
CA SER A 117 -7.27 7.40 -1.59
C SER A 117 -7.72 8.82 -1.32
N GLY A 118 -7.67 9.22 -0.06
CA GLY A 118 -7.89 10.59 0.36
C GLY A 118 -6.68 11.11 1.10
N ALA A 119 -6.13 12.25 0.69
CA ALA A 119 -4.97 12.84 1.32
C ALA A 119 -5.37 14.04 2.19
N MET A 120 -4.80 14.14 3.38
CA MET A 120 -4.94 15.33 4.22
C MET A 120 -3.90 16.38 3.80
N PRO A 121 -4.31 17.60 3.37
CA PRO A 121 -3.39 18.61 2.85
C PRO A 121 -2.39 19.16 3.87
N GLY A 122 -2.73 19.10 5.16
CA GLY A 122 -1.89 19.64 6.23
C GLY A 122 -2.23 19.06 7.60
N PRO A 123 -1.38 19.33 8.61
CA PRO A 123 -1.62 18.84 9.95
C PRO A 123 -2.89 19.43 10.55
N LEU A 124 -3.59 18.62 11.34
CA LEU A 124 -4.71 19.05 12.19
C LEU A 124 -5.91 19.66 11.42
N ASP A 125 -6.09 19.33 10.14
CA ASP A 125 -7.27 19.74 9.36
C ASP A 125 -8.50 18.92 9.75
N ARG A 126 -9.30 19.48 10.67
CA ARG A 126 -10.53 18.84 11.16
C ARG A 126 -11.58 18.64 10.07
N ALA A 127 -11.65 19.52 9.07
CA ALA A 127 -12.62 19.40 7.99
C ALA A 127 -12.25 18.24 7.06
N ALA A 128 -10.97 18.17 6.65
CA ALA A 128 -10.45 17.04 5.89
C ALA A 128 -10.58 15.72 6.65
N ALA A 129 -10.22 15.69 7.95
CA ALA A 129 -10.38 14.50 8.80
C ALA A 129 -11.84 14.03 8.85
N SER A 130 -12.79 14.96 8.97
CA SER A 130 -14.22 14.62 8.96
C SER A 130 -14.68 14.05 7.62
N ARG A 131 -14.15 14.53 6.48
CA ARG A 131 -14.50 14.00 5.14
C ARG A 131 -13.88 12.62 4.90
N LEU A 132 -12.64 12.41 5.33
CA LEU A 132 -11.98 11.10 5.28
C LEU A 132 -12.73 10.08 6.12
N ALA A 133 -13.13 10.44 7.35
CA ALA A 133 -13.96 9.59 8.20
C ALA A 133 -15.32 9.27 7.55
N ASP A 134 -15.94 10.26 6.89
CA ASP A 134 -17.19 10.08 6.16
C ASP A 134 -17.03 9.08 5.00
N ALA A 135 -15.92 9.16 4.24
CA ALA A 135 -15.60 8.22 3.18
C ALA A 135 -15.42 6.79 3.71
N ILE A 136 -14.64 6.59 4.79
CA ILE A 136 -14.42 5.28 5.43
C ILE A 136 -15.76 4.65 5.86
N LEU A 137 -16.61 5.43 6.53
CA LEU A 137 -17.93 4.96 7.00
C LEU A 137 -18.86 4.67 5.83
N THR A 138 -18.91 5.54 4.81
CA THR A 138 -19.76 5.34 3.63
C THR A 138 -19.37 4.06 2.91
N ILE A 139 -18.07 3.84 2.66
CA ILE A 139 -17.56 2.61 2.04
C ILE A 139 -17.96 1.38 2.86
N SER A 140 -17.86 1.45 4.20
CA SER A 140 -18.24 0.32 5.05
C SER A 140 -19.72 -0.05 4.94
N GLN A 141 -20.58 0.94 4.70
CA GLN A 141 -22.03 0.77 4.63
C GLN A 141 -22.52 0.37 3.23
N THR A 142 -21.77 0.72 2.18
CA THR A 142 -22.15 0.47 0.79
C THR A 142 -21.48 -0.75 0.16
N THR A 143 -20.59 -1.43 0.89
CA THR A 143 -19.89 -2.64 0.42
C THR A 143 -20.15 -3.83 1.35
N ALA A 144 -20.15 -5.04 0.78
CA ALA A 144 -20.38 -6.27 1.54
C ALA A 144 -19.34 -6.42 2.66
N GLY A 145 -19.81 -6.65 3.89
CA GLY A 145 -18.94 -6.80 5.08
C GLY A 145 -18.10 -5.57 5.43
N GLY A 146 -18.26 -4.45 4.72
CA GLY A 146 -17.39 -3.27 4.82
C GLY A 146 -16.01 -3.43 4.16
N GLU A 147 -15.78 -4.49 3.38
CA GLU A 147 -14.48 -4.83 2.79
C GLU A 147 -14.00 -3.87 1.70
N GLY A 148 -14.86 -2.99 1.19
CA GLY A 148 -14.47 -1.93 0.28
C GLY A 148 -13.34 -1.05 0.84
N ASN A 149 -13.21 -0.95 2.16
CA ASN A 149 -12.12 -0.22 2.81
C ASN A 149 -10.74 -0.83 2.54
N PHE A 150 -10.65 -2.04 2.01
CA PHE A 150 -9.39 -2.59 1.48
C PHE A 150 -8.86 -1.81 0.26
N GLN A 151 -9.75 -1.18 -0.51
CA GLN A 151 -9.44 -0.38 -1.71
C GLN A 151 -9.31 1.13 -1.43
N PHE A 152 -9.51 1.55 -0.17
CA PHE A 152 -9.39 2.94 0.25
C PHE A 152 -8.33 3.12 1.33
N CYS A 153 -7.69 4.28 1.37
CA CYS A 153 -6.86 4.66 2.49
C CYS A 153 -6.82 6.18 2.67
N ALA A 154 -6.88 6.62 3.92
CA ALA A 154 -6.55 7.99 4.28
C ALA A 154 -5.03 8.12 4.39
N SER A 155 -4.44 9.06 3.66
CA SER A 155 -3.00 9.24 3.56
C SER A 155 -2.53 10.57 4.17
N PHE A 156 -1.37 10.49 4.81
CA PHE A 156 -0.69 11.60 5.47
C PHE A 156 0.78 11.57 5.04
N ASN A 157 1.18 12.48 4.14
CA ASN A 157 2.55 12.60 3.64
C ASN A 157 3.10 11.34 2.89
N THR A 158 2.28 10.57 2.16
CA THR A 158 2.71 9.26 1.63
C THR A 158 2.10 8.83 0.28
N PRO A 159 2.90 8.20 -0.59
CA PRO A 159 2.44 7.33 -1.67
C PRO A 159 2.66 5.83 -1.36
N PHE A 160 1.72 5.13 -0.72
CA PHE A 160 1.75 3.65 -0.59
C PHE A 160 0.37 3.03 -0.76
N PHE A 161 0.27 1.89 -1.45
CA PHE A 161 -0.99 1.27 -1.83
C PHE A 161 -1.93 0.95 -0.65
N PRO A 162 -3.25 1.30 -0.71
CA PRO A 162 -4.00 1.87 -1.84
C PRO A 162 -3.93 3.40 -1.94
N ALA A 163 -3.01 4.06 -1.25
CA ALA A 163 -2.64 5.47 -1.44
C ALA A 163 -1.40 5.68 -2.34
N SER A 164 -0.96 4.68 -3.11
CA SER A 164 0.13 4.85 -4.09
C SER A 164 -0.32 5.76 -5.23
N TYR A 165 0.55 6.64 -5.68
CA TYR A 165 0.29 7.47 -6.85
C TYR A 165 1.59 7.71 -7.62
N HIS A 166 1.46 8.14 -8.87
CA HIS A 166 2.58 8.52 -9.72
C HIS A 166 2.60 10.03 -9.90
N GLU A 167 3.75 10.65 -9.66
CA GLU A 167 4.01 12.04 -10.03
C GLU A 167 5.21 12.05 -10.98
N GLY A 168 4.98 12.42 -12.23
CA GLY A 168 6.01 12.38 -13.26
C GLY A 168 5.44 12.51 -14.66
N ALA A 169 6.25 13.05 -15.56
CA ALA A 169 5.91 13.10 -16.98
C ALA A 169 6.15 11.77 -17.70
N SER A 170 7.13 11.01 -17.22
CA SER A 170 7.54 9.73 -17.81
C SER A 170 7.08 8.58 -16.90
N PRO A 171 6.51 7.51 -17.47
CA PRO A 171 6.20 6.31 -16.72
C PRO A 171 7.44 5.72 -16.02
N SER A 172 7.22 5.14 -14.85
CA SER A 172 8.25 4.50 -14.03
C SER A 172 7.68 3.26 -13.33
N PHE A 173 8.52 2.38 -12.81
CA PHE A 173 8.04 1.21 -12.07
C PHE A 173 8.85 0.91 -10.82
N ALA A 174 8.17 0.26 -9.88
CA ALA A 174 8.72 -0.23 -8.63
C ALA A 174 8.33 -1.70 -8.39
N ILE A 175 9.10 -2.38 -7.54
CA ILE A 175 8.80 -3.74 -7.09
C ILE A 175 8.48 -3.69 -5.59
N GLY A 176 7.32 -4.18 -5.18
CA GLY A 176 6.98 -4.36 -3.76
C GLY A 176 7.17 -5.82 -3.35
N CYS A 177 7.82 -6.03 -2.21
CA CYS A 177 8.09 -7.37 -1.67
C CYS A 177 7.21 -7.71 -0.46
N GLU A 178 6.99 -8.99 -0.24
CA GLU A 178 6.57 -9.58 1.04
C GLU A 178 7.84 -10.22 1.63
N THR A 179 8.25 -9.77 2.83
CA THR A 179 9.57 -10.09 3.40
C THR A 179 9.51 -10.66 4.82
N SER A 180 8.34 -11.06 5.30
CA SER A 180 8.15 -11.55 6.68
C SER A 180 8.95 -12.83 6.96
N GLU A 181 9.10 -13.70 5.96
CA GLU A 181 9.96 -14.89 6.05
C GLU A 181 11.44 -14.56 6.28
N LEU A 182 11.91 -13.40 5.83
CA LEU A 182 13.28 -12.96 6.08
C LEU A 182 13.50 -12.62 7.56
N LEU A 183 12.48 -12.07 8.24
CA LEU A 183 12.52 -11.81 9.68
C LEU A 183 12.55 -13.11 10.45
N ALA A 184 11.62 -14.01 10.13
CA ALA A 184 11.50 -15.32 10.77
C ALA A 184 12.78 -16.16 10.60
N HIS A 185 13.49 -15.98 9.48
CA HIS A 185 14.79 -16.61 9.25
C HIS A 185 15.93 -15.97 10.03
N ALA A 186 16.01 -14.63 10.09
CA ALA A 186 17.17 -13.91 10.61
C ALA A 186 17.15 -13.71 12.12
N MET A 187 16.02 -13.27 12.70
CA MET A 187 15.94 -12.83 14.09
C MET A 187 16.25 -13.93 15.11
N PRO A 188 15.72 -15.17 14.98
CA PRO A 188 16.01 -16.24 15.95
C PRO A 188 17.50 -16.60 16.05
N ARG A 189 18.28 -16.38 14.98
CA ARG A 189 19.72 -16.69 14.94
C ARG A 189 20.57 -15.73 15.80
N ALA A 190 19.97 -14.64 16.26
CA ALA A 190 20.64 -13.67 17.12
C ALA A 190 20.77 -14.14 18.57
N GLY A 191 19.91 -15.06 19.03
CA GLY A 191 19.93 -15.55 20.42
C GLY A 191 19.70 -14.45 21.46
N GLY A 192 18.86 -13.46 21.15
CA GLY A 192 18.55 -12.31 22.03
C GLY A 192 19.53 -11.13 21.97
N ASP A 193 20.64 -11.24 21.22
CA ASP A 193 21.56 -10.13 20.99
C ASP A 193 21.00 -9.15 19.95
N LEU A 194 20.57 -7.96 20.39
CA LEU A 194 19.92 -6.96 19.53
C LEU A 194 20.84 -6.40 18.43
N PRO A 195 22.08 -5.93 18.71
CA PRO A 195 23.03 -5.57 17.65
C PRO A 195 23.23 -6.68 16.63
N ARG A 196 23.38 -7.93 17.08
CA ARG A 196 23.53 -9.08 16.19
C ARG A 196 22.27 -9.33 15.35
N ALA A 197 21.08 -9.20 15.93
CA ALA A 197 19.81 -9.33 15.20
C ALA A 197 19.71 -8.32 14.05
N LYS A 198 20.09 -7.06 14.31
CA LYS A 198 20.10 -6.03 13.28
C LYS A 198 21.07 -6.37 12.15
N ALA A 199 22.30 -6.78 12.47
CA ALA A 199 23.28 -7.17 11.45
C ALA A 199 22.78 -8.36 10.60
N LEU A 200 22.22 -9.39 11.24
CA LEU A 200 21.66 -10.55 10.55
C LEU A 200 20.49 -10.18 9.62
N LEU A 201 19.64 -9.22 10.01
CA LEU A 201 18.57 -8.71 9.16
C LEU A 201 19.15 -8.03 7.92
N VAL A 202 20.11 -7.12 8.08
CA VAL A 202 20.75 -6.42 6.94
C VAL A 202 21.37 -7.43 5.98
N ASP A 203 22.15 -8.39 6.48
CA ASP A 203 22.80 -9.41 5.65
C ASP A 203 21.76 -10.27 4.91
N THR A 204 20.77 -10.79 5.63
CA THR A 204 19.74 -11.68 5.05
C THR A 204 18.90 -10.99 3.99
N PHE A 205 18.51 -9.73 4.22
CA PHE A 205 17.76 -8.94 3.24
C PHE A 205 18.62 -8.61 2.02
N THR A 206 19.86 -8.18 2.24
CA THR A 206 20.80 -7.83 1.16
C THR A 206 21.00 -9.00 0.20
N ASP A 207 21.25 -10.19 0.74
CA ASP A 207 21.45 -11.42 -0.03
C ASP A 207 20.24 -11.77 -0.92
N GLN A 208 19.03 -11.46 -0.46
CA GLN A 208 17.79 -11.77 -1.20
C GLN A 208 17.39 -10.66 -2.18
N LEU A 209 17.69 -9.40 -1.87
CA LEU A 209 17.22 -8.25 -2.65
C LEU A 209 18.17 -7.86 -3.80
N LEU A 210 19.48 -8.07 -3.66
CA LEU A 210 20.45 -7.75 -4.73
C LEU A 210 20.16 -8.50 -6.05
N PRO A 211 19.86 -9.81 -6.05
CA PRO A 211 19.48 -10.52 -7.27
C PRO A 211 18.17 -9.99 -7.89
N LEU A 212 17.19 -9.61 -7.06
CA LEU A 212 15.93 -9.03 -7.52
C LEU A 212 16.15 -7.66 -8.18
N GLN A 213 16.96 -6.80 -7.57
CA GLN A 213 17.32 -5.50 -8.15
C GLN A 213 18.05 -5.63 -9.49
N ALA A 214 18.91 -6.65 -9.64
CA ALA A 214 19.56 -6.91 -10.93
C ALA A 214 18.54 -7.20 -12.04
N ILE A 215 17.49 -7.97 -11.75
CA ILE A 215 16.39 -8.24 -12.69
C ILE A 215 15.62 -6.95 -12.99
N ALA A 216 15.32 -6.14 -11.97
CA ALA A 216 14.62 -4.87 -12.15
C ALA A 216 15.41 -3.91 -13.06
N ARG A 217 16.73 -3.78 -12.85
CA ARG A 217 17.60 -2.97 -13.72
C ARG A 217 17.63 -3.49 -15.16
N GLN A 218 17.56 -4.80 -15.37
CA GLN A 218 17.43 -5.39 -16.71
C GLN A 218 16.07 -5.07 -17.36
N LEU A 219 14.97 -5.10 -16.59
CA LEU A 219 13.65 -4.71 -17.07
C LEU A 219 13.59 -3.24 -17.47
N SER A 220 14.26 -2.36 -16.71
CA SER A 220 14.40 -0.94 -17.04
C SER A 220 15.10 -0.72 -18.37
N GLN A 221 16.08 -1.55 -18.72
CA GLN A 221 16.83 -1.47 -19.97
C GLN A 221 16.10 -2.13 -21.16
N ALA A 222 15.15 -3.03 -20.89
CA ALA A 222 14.36 -3.67 -21.92
C ALA A 222 13.35 -2.67 -22.51
N HIS A 223 13.33 -2.54 -23.83
CA HIS A 223 12.35 -1.69 -24.51
C HIS A 223 10.94 -2.24 -24.25
N ALA A 224 10.00 -1.37 -23.86
CA ALA A 224 8.59 -1.76 -23.74
C ALA A 224 8.12 -2.37 -25.08
N PRO A 225 7.35 -3.48 -25.06
CA PRO A 225 6.85 -4.09 -26.29
C PRO A 225 6.10 -3.06 -27.13
N ALA A 226 6.38 -3.03 -28.42
CA ALA A 226 5.82 -2.06 -29.36
C ALA A 226 4.30 -2.23 -29.51
N VAL A 227 3.52 -1.51 -28.69
CA VAL A 227 2.10 -1.27 -28.97
C VAL A 227 2.02 -0.25 -30.11
N ARG A 228 1.55 -0.69 -31.29
CA ARG A 228 1.41 0.18 -32.47
C ARG A 228 0.42 1.32 -32.19
N GLY A 229 0.89 2.56 -32.25
CA GLY A 229 0.10 3.80 -32.09
C GLY A 229 1.00 4.96 -31.67
N PRO A 230 0.63 6.24 -31.94
CA PRO A 230 1.40 7.38 -31.47
C PRO A 230 1.53 7.32 -29.93
N THR A 231 2.72 7.57 -29.39
CA THR A 231 2.94 7.57 -27.93
C THR A 231 2.53 8.90 -27.33
N LEU A 232 1.97 8.93 -26.11
CA LEU A 232 1.90 10.21 -25.38
C LEU A 232 3.30 10.78 -25.11
N ALA A 233 4.34 9.94 -25.10
CA ALA A 233 5.73 10.41 -25.15
C ALA A 233 6.02 11.29 -26.39
N GLN A 234 5.34 11.10 -27.53
CA GLN A 234 5.44 12.00 -28.69
C GLN A 234 4.53 13.24 -28.61
N ALA A 235 3.49 13.21 -27.77
CA ALA A 235 2.58 14.35 -27.56
C ALA A 235 3.01 15.25 -26.39
N TRP A 236 3.84 14.76 -25.47
CA TRP A 236 4.38 15.48 -24.32
C TRP A 236 5.80 16.01 -24.55
N THR A 237 6.45 15.64 -25.65
CA THR A 237 7.69 16.31 -26.08
C THR A 237 7.40 17.76 -26.41
N ARG A 238 7.83 18.68 -25.52
CA ARG A 238 8.12 20.05 -25.94
C ARG A 238 9.09 19.97 -27.13
N PRO A 239 8.95 20.81 -28.17
CA PRO A 239 9.95 20.88 -29.24
C PRO A 239 11.33 21.15 -28.62
N GLY A 240 12.22 20.14 -28.63
CA GLY A 240 13.57 20.21 -28.05
C GLY A 240 13.89 19.25 -26.89
N ASP A 241 12.95 18.42 -26.43
CA ASP A 241 13.19 17.44 -25.36
C ASP A 241 13.86 16.16 -25.91
N PRO A 242 15.06 15.76 -25.45
CA PRO A 242 15.83 14.62 -25.99
C PRO A 242 15.28 13.24 -25.64
N ALA A 243 13.96 13.09 -25.44
CA ALA A 243 13.29 11.80 -25.22
C ALA A 243 13.25 10.93 -26.50
N GLN A 244 14.42 10.60 -27.04
CA GLN A 244 14.63 9.52 -27.97
C GLN A 244 14.96 8.24 -27.18
N ALA A 245 14.09 7.24 -27.25
CA ALA A 245 14.40 5.83 -26.97
C ALA A 245 15.19 5.56 -25.67
N HIS A 246 14.61 5.88 -24.51
CA HIS A 246 15.16 5.44 -23.22
C HIS A 246 14.16 4.53 -22.52
N GLY A 247 14.67 3.44 -21.94
CA GLY A 247 13.87 2.43 -21.26
C GLY A 247 13.10 2.98 -20.05
N LEU A 248 12.26 2.14 -19.47
CA LEU A 248 11.37 2.56 -18.39
C LEU A 248 12.16 2.83 -17.10
N GLN A 249 11.93 3.96 -16.43
CA GLN A 249 12.63 4.29 -15.17
C GLN A 249 12.28 3.27 -14.08
N TYR A 250 13.30 2.76 -13.41
CA TYR A 250 13.16 1.92 -12.22
C TYR A 250 13.32 2.76 -10.96
N ASP A 251 12.29 2.79 -10.13
CA ASP A 251 12.22 3.63 -8.92
C ASP A 251 12.81 2.96 -7.67
N GLY A 252 12.94 1.62 -7.68
CA GLY A 252 13.47 0.87 -6.54
C GLY A 252 12.61 -0.32 -6.11
N ILE A 253 13.03 -0.94 -5.00
CA ILE A 253 12.30 -1.99 -4.29
C ILE A 253 11.69 -1.41 -3.02
N ASP A 254 10.41 -1.65 -2.78
CA ASP A 254 9.84 -1.54 -1.44
C ASP A 254 10.10 -2.85 -0.68
N ALA A 255 11.12 -2.82 0.17
CA ALA A 255 11.56 -3.93 1.00
C ALA A 255 10.81 -4.03 2.34
N SER A 256 9.63 -3.40 2.43
CA SER A 256 8.84 -3.43 3.66
C SER A 256 8.50 -4.85 4.12
N VAL A 257 8.41 -5.00 5.44
CA VAL A 257 7.92 -6.22 6.09
C VAL A 257 6.41 -6.11 6.14
N ALA A 258 5.76 -6.59 5.09
CA ALA A 258 4.32 -6.47 4.86
C ALA A 258 3.68 -7.86 4.85
N PRO A 259 3.30 -8.40 6.01
CA PRO A 259 2.85 -9.79 6.13
C PRO A 259 1.60 -10.06 5.29
N MET A 260 1.39 -11.35 5.05
CA MET A 260 0.15 -11.88 4.52
C MET A 260 -0.23 -13.13 5.30
N GLY A 261 -1.51 -13.50 5.24
CA GLY A 261 -2.07 -14.55 6.07
C GLY A 261 -1.39 -15.93 6.01
N ASP A 262 -0.57 -16.21 4.99
CA ASP A 262 0.21 -17.46 4.86
C ASP A 262 1.69 -17.34 5.28
N ALA A 263 2.16 -16.14 5.61
CA ALA A 263 3.53 -15.89 6.06
C ALA A 263 3.70 -16.20 7.56
N SER A 264 4.96 -16.38 7.97
CA SER A 264 5.32 -16.55 9.37
C SER A 264 4.87 -15.35 10.22
N PRO A 265 4.16 -15.56 11.34
CA PRO A 265 3.68 -14.48 12.19
C PRO A 265 4.80 -13.55 12.68
N LEU A 266 4.61 -12.25 12.53
CA LEU A 266 5.57 -11.24 12.99
C LEU A 266 5.81 -11.31 14.49
N THR A 267 4.78 -11.64 15.27
CA THR A 267 4.85 -11.77 16.73
C THR A 267 5.91 -12.80 17.15
N GLY A 268 5.99 -13.94 16.45
CA GLY A 268 7.00 -14.97 16.74
C GLY A 268 8.43 -14.49 16.49
N SER A 269 8.64 -13.67 15.44
CA SER A 269 9.94 -13.07 15.16
C SER A 269 10.34 -12.06 16.23
N PHE A 270 9.39 -11.25 16.71
CA PHE A 270 9.62 -10.30 17.81
C PHE A 270 9.95 -11.01 19.12
N GLU A 271 9.18 -12.03 19.47
CA GLU A 271 9.35 -12.81 20.70
C GLU A 271 10.69 -13.57 20.72
N SER A 272 11.21 -13.93 19.54
CA SER A 272 12.53 -14.57 19.41
C SER A 272 13.70 -13.69 19.89
N LEU A 273 13.50 -12.38 20.03
CA LEU A 273 14.49 -11.47 20.63
C LEU A 273 14.58 -11.59 22.16
N GLY A 274 13.64 -12.29 22.81
CA GLY A 274 13.63 -12.47 24.26
C GLY A 274 13.24 -11.23 25.06
N LEU A 275 12.54 -10.27 24.45
CA LEU A 275 12.10 -9.03 25.10
C LEU A 275 10.73 -9.12 25.79
N GLY A 276 10.02 -10.23 25.61
CA GLY A 276 8.64 -10.42 26.09
C GLY A 276 7.67 -10.72 24.94
N SER A 277 6.39 -10.89 25.27
CA SER A 277 5.34 -11.11 24.27
C SER A 277 5.05 -9.84 23.48
N PHE A 278 4.59 -10.00 22.23
CA PHE A 278 4.15 -8.86 21.43
C PHE A 278 3.06 -8.06 22.16
N GLY A 279 3.16 -6.72 22.12
CA GLY A 279 2.27 -5.81 22.85
C GLY A 279 2.79 -5.39 24.22
N GLN A 280 3.78 -6.10 24.77
CA GLN A 280 4.43 -5.71 26.03
C GLN A 280 5.60 -4.74 25.81
N SER A 281 6.17 -4.24 26.91
CA SER A 281 7.42 -3.46 26.89
C SER A 281 8.50 -4.21 26.09
N GLY A 282 9.17 -3.49 25.19
CA GLY A 282 10.14 -4.08 24.26
C GLY A 282 9.63 -4.19 22.82
N THR A 283 8.32 -4.27 22.60
CA THR A 283 7.73 -4.31 21.24
C THR A 283 8.13 -3.11 20.39
N LEU A 284 8.07 -1.90 20.95
CA LEU A 284 8.51 -0.68 20.28
C LEU A 284 10.00 -0.71 19.91
N ALA A 285 10.85 -1.26 20.79
CA ALA A 285 12.28 -1.38 20.53
C ALA A 285 12.59 -2.40 19.42
N ALA A 286 11.87 -3.53 19.41
CA ALA A 286 11.95 -4.52 18.34
C ALA A 286 11.52 -3.93 16.98
N ALA A 287 10.41 -3.18 16.96
CA ALA A 287 9.92 -2.49 15.77
C ALA A 287 10.93 -1.47 15.22
N ALA A 288 11.56 -0.68 16.11
CA ALA A 288 12.61 0.26 15.74
C ALA A 288 13.85 -0.43 15.19
N LEU A 289 14.24 -1.58 15.78
CA LEU A 289 15.38 -2.39 15.32
C LEU A 289 15.15 -2.89 13.89
N VAL A 290 13.99 -3.48 13.62
CA VAL A 290 13.63 -3.99 12.28
C VAL A 290 13.65 -2.85 11.28
N THR A 291 12.94 -1.75 11.56
CA THR A 291 12.91 -0.60 10.64
C THR A 291 14.29 0.01 10.43
N GLY A 292 15.12 0.07 11.46
CA GLY A 292 16.51 0.52 11.34
C GLY A 292 17.35 -0.36 10.42
N ALA A 293 17.17 -1.69 10.45
CA ALA A 293 17.84 -2.59 9.52
C ALA A 293 17.39 -2.35 8.06
N LEU A 294 16.09 -2.17 7.83
CA LEU A 294 15.54 -1.92 6.49
C LEU A 294 16.04 -0.62 5.86
N LYS A 295 16.36 0.38 6.70
CA LYS A 295 16.93 1.67 6.24
C LYS A 295 18.42 1.61 5.90
N GLU A 296 19.11 0.52 6.26
CA GLU A 296 20.54 0.31 5.99
C GLU A 296 20.80 -0.61 4.80
N LEU A 297 19.76 -1.04 4.08
CA LEU A 297 19.89 -1.97 2.97
C LEU A 297 20.63 -1.32 1.78
N PRO A 298 21.65 -1.99 1.20
CA PRO A 298 22.45 -1.46 0.09
C PRO A 298 21.78 -1.73 -1.27
N VAL A 299 20.50 -1.40 -1.39
CA VAL A 299 19.67 -1.57 -2.59
C VAL A 299 18.96 -0.27 -2.95
N ASP A 300 18.59 -0.10 -4.22
CA ASP A 300 17.77 1.04 -4.65
C ASP A 300 16.38 0.85 -4.02
N THR A 301 16.04 1.67 -3.04
CA THR A 301 14.81 1.54 -2.25
C THR A 301 13.76 2.58 -2.65
N CYS A 302 12.49 2.19 -2.57
CA CYS A 302 11.34 3.09 -2.73
C CYS A 302 10.23 2.73 -1.73
N GLY A 303 9.12 3.47 -1.75
CA GLY A 303 8.00 3.22 -0.84
C GLY A 303 8.37 3.42 0.63
N TYR A 304 7.83 2.58 1.52
CA TYR A 304 8.10 2.72 2.95
C TYR A 304 9.45 2.17 3.36
N CYS A 305 9.88 1.02 2.82
CA CYS A 305 11.00 0.22 3.30
C CYS A 305 11.04 0.20 4.84
N GLY A 306 9.93 -0.25 5.43
CA GLY A 306 9.71 -0.23 6.86
C GLY A 306 8.88 -1.42 7.33
N LEU A 307 8.61 -1.47 8.63
CA LEU A 307 7.78 -2.52 9.22
C LEU A 307 6.28 -2.22 9.08
N MET A 308 5.50 -3.22 8.69
CA MET A 308 4.04 -3.16 8.71
C MET A 308 3.47 -3.97 9.86
N LEU A 309 2.47 -3.43 10.55
CA LEU A 309 1.75 -4.14 11.63
C LEU A 309 0.23 -4.22 11.34
N PRO A 310 -0.20 -4.83 10.22
CA PRO A 310 -1.60 -4.95 9.82
C PRO A 310 -2.34 -6.06 10.60
N PRO A 311 -3.24 -5.75 11.55
CA PRO A 311 -3.87 -6.79 12.39
C PRO A 311 -4.71 -7.80 11.62
N LEU A 312 -5.19 -7.47 10.43
CA LEU A 312 -5.94 -8.42 9.59
C LEU A 312 -5.07 -9.14 8.57
N GLU A 313 -3.78 -8.86 8.41
CA GLU A 313 -2.94 -9.56 7.42
C GLU A 313 -1.86 -10.44 8.06
N ASP A 314 -1.75 -10.46 9.39
CA ASP A 314 -0.83 -11.32 10.13
C ASP A 314 -1.57 -12.11 11.21
N ALA A 315 -1.43 -13.44 11.19
CA ALA A 315 -2.14 -14.32 12.11
C ALA A 315 -1.74 -14.12 13.59
N GLY A 316 -0.49 -13.71 13.85
CA GLY A 316 -0.01 -13.42 15.21
C GLY A 316 -0.57 -12.11 15.75
N LEU A 317 -0.60 -11.06 14.92
CA LEU A 317 -1.24 -9.79 15.25
C LEU A 317 -2.75 -9.98 15.44
N ALA A 318 -3.42 -10.68 14.53
CA ALA A 318 -4.85 -10.99 14.64
C ALA A 318 -5.17 -11.71 15.96
N ARG A 319 -4.35 -12.70 16.34
CA ARG A 319 -4.49 -13.39 17.62
C ARG A 319 -4.24 -12.47 18.81
N GLY A 320 -3.18 -11.64 18.75
CA GLY A 320 -2.88 -10.67 19.79
C GLY A 320 -3.99 -9.63 19.98
N ALA A 321 -4.66 -9.21 18.91
CA ALA A 321 -5.83 -8.35 18.97
C ALA A 321 -7.00 -9.04 19.69
N ALA A 322 -7.30 -10.29 19.33
CA ALA A 322 -8.35 -11.09 19.96
C ALA A 322 -8.10 -11.37 21.44
N ASP A 323 -6.84 -11.57 21.83
CA ASP A 323 -6.42 -11.79 23.21
C ASP A 323 -6.29 -10.45 24.00
N GLY A 324 -6.48 -9.30 23.35
CA GLY A 324 -6.36 -7.98 23.97
C GLY A 324 -4.92 -7.58 24.36
N ALA A 325 -3.92 -8.16 23.70
CA ALA A 325 -2.50 -7.96 23.98
C ALA A 325 -1.99 -6.55 23.63
N TYR A 326 -2.68 -5.86 22.71
CA TYR A 326 -2.39 -4.48 22.32
C TYR A 326 -3.66 -3.78 21.82
N ARG A 327 -3.61 -2.44 21.79
CA ARG A 327 -4.72 -1.55 21.40
C ARG A 327 -4.33 -0.66 20.21
N ILE A 328 -5.29 0.09 19.67
CA ILE A 328 -5.04 1.06 18.58
C ILE A 328 -3.94 2.07 18.95
N HIS A 329 -3.91 2.56 20.18
CA HIS A 329 -2.86 3.49 20.61
C HIS A 329 -1.47 2.85 20.70
N ASP A 330 -1.37 1.54 20.94
CA ASP A 330 -0.09 0.83 20.87
C ASP A 330 0.38 0.76 19.41
N LEU A 331 -0.51 0.42 18.47
CA LEU A 331 -0.21 0.47 17.03
C LEU A 331 0.26 1.87 16.62
N LEU A 332 -0.44 2.92 17.06
CA LEU A 332 -0.06 4.30 16.78
C LEU A 332 1.32 4.67 17.38
N ALA A 333 1.62 4.20 18.58
CA ALA A 333 2.94 4.38 19.17
C ALA A 333 4.02 3.65 18.35
N TYR A 334 3.74 2.43 17.88
CA TYR A 334 4.65 1.69 17.00
C TYR A 334 4.83 2.39 15.65
N SER A 335 3.79 3.02 15.09
CA SER A 335 3.88 3.82 13.86
C SER A 335 4.91 4.95 13.93
N ALA A 336 5.32 5.40 15.12
CA ALA A 336 6.40 6.37 15.27
C ALA A 336 7.75 5.83 14.78
N VAL A 337 7.96 4.51 14.83
CA VAL A 337 9.22 3.84 14.48
C VAL A 337 9.06 2.77 13.37
N CYS A 338 7.83 2.44 12.96
CA CYS A 338 7.52 1.47 11.90
C CYS A 338 7.53 2.10 10.49
N GLY A 339 7.08 1.40 9.45
CA GLY A 339 6.93 1.92 8.09
C GLY A 339 5.67 2.75 7.85
N LEU A 340 4.58 2.45 8.57
CA LEU A 340 3.24 2.97 8.28
C LEU A 340 2.42 3.30 9.53
N GLY A 341 1.23 3.85 9.31
CA GLY A 341 0.27 4.22 10.35
C GLY A 341 -0.60 3.05 10.79
N LEU A 342 -1.91 3.25 10.78
CA LEU A 342 -2.90 2.20 11.08
C LEU A 342 -3.28 1.51 9.77
N ASP A 343 -3.06 0.21 9.65
CA ASP A 343 -3.40 -0.52 8.42
C ASP A 343 -4.17 -1.79 8.73
N THR A 344 -5.19 -2.03 7.92
CA THR A 344 -6.19 -3.10 8.09
C THR A 344 -6.64 -3.28 9.55
N VAL A 345 -7.05 -2.19 10.20
CA VAL A 345 -7.52 -2.21 11.60
C VAL A 345 -9.05 -2.30 11.65
N PRO A 346 -9.64 -3.41 12.13
CA PRO A 346 -11.10 -3.53 12.28
C PRO A 346 -11.57 -2.69 13.46
N VAL A 347 -12.59 -1.87 13.23
CA VAL A 347 -13.20 -0.97 14.22
C VAL A 347 -14.73 -1.16 14.24
N PRO A 348 -15.46 -0.70 15.27
CA PRO A 348 -16.90 -0.92 15.35
C PRO A 348 -17.62 -0.28 14.16
N GLY A 349 -18.61 -0.98 13.60
CA GLY A 349 -19.38 -0.46 12.46
C GLY A 349 -20.22 0.77 12.78
N ASP A 350 -20.53 0.97 14.07
CA ASP A 350 -21.27 2.11 14.60
C ASP A 350 -20.35 3.19 15.21
N VAL A 351 -19.03 3.13 14.95
CA VAL A 351 -18.07 4.12 15.45
C VAL A 351 -18.53 5.55 15.05
N PRO A 352 -18.70 6.48 16.01
CA PRO A 352 -19.13 7.83 15.68
C PRO A 352 -18.13 8.51 14.74
N LYS A 353 -18.63 9.16 13.67
CA LYS A 353 -17.78 9.89 12.71
C LYS A 353 -16.78 10.84 13.38
N ALA A 354 -17.21 11.55 14.42
CA ALA A 354 -16.35 12.48 15.15
C ALA A 354 -15.17 11.77 15.85
N LYS A 355 -15.39 10.54 16.34
CA LYS A 355 -14.36 9.72 16.99
C LYS A 355 -13.34 9.21 15.97
N LEU A 356 -13.83 8.74 14.82
CA LEU A 356 -12.98 8.33 13.71
C LEU A 356 -12.16 9.51 13.16
N ALA A 357 -12.76 10.69 13.01
CA ALA A 357 -12.05 11.90 12.59
C ALA A 357 -10.96 12.31 13.60
N ALA A 358 -11.21 12.18 14.90
CA ALA A 358 -10.21 12.44 15.93
C ALA A 358 -9.02 11.47 15.82
N LEU A 359 -9.28 10.16 15.64
CA LEU A 359 -8.21 9.18 15.41
C LEU A 359 -7.37 9.50 14.16
N LEU A 360 -8.01 9.91 13.06
CA LEU A 360 -7.29 10.35 11.85
C LEU A 360 -6.42 11.59 12.11
N LEU A 361 -6.85 12.51 12.97
CA LEU A 361 -6.05 13.66 13.40
C LEU A 361 -4.84 13.23 14.23
N ASP A 362 -4.94 12.18 15.04
CA ASP A 362 -3.80 11.64 15.79
C ASP A 362 -2.76 11.02 14.85
N VAL A 363 -3.20 10.26 13.84
CA VAL A 363 -2.31 9.73 12.79
C VAL A 363 -1.66 10.87 12.02
N ALA A 364 -2.42 11.89 11.62
CA ALA A 364 -1.89 13.07 10.95
C ALA A 364 -0.85 13.80 11.82
N ALA A 365 -1.17 14.05 13.08
CA ALA A 365 -0.27 14.73 14.01
C ALA A 365 1.08 14.00 14.10
N LEU A 366 1.06 12.67 14.21
CA LEU A 366 2.27 11.86 14.21
C LEU A 366 3.03 11.97 12.88
N ALA A 367 2.32 11.83 11.76
CA ALA A 367 2.90 11.88 10.40
C ALA A 367 3.63 13.19 10.15
N PHE A 368 2.95 14.32 10.33
CA PHE A 368 3.51 15.63 10.08
C PHE A 368 4.59 16.00 11.10
N ARG A 369 4.43 15.64 12.38
CA ARG A 369 5.43 15.98 13.41
C ARG A 369 6.75 15.26 13.20
N LEU A 370 6.71 14.01 12.74
CA LEU A 370 7.88 13.19 12.47
C LEU A 370 8.39 13.31 11.02
N ASN A 371 7.72 14.12 10.19
CA ASN A 371 7.94 14.17 8.73
C ASN A 371 7.98 12.76 8.12
N LYS A 372 6.96 11.97 8.47
CA LYS A 372 6.88 10.55 8.18
C LYS A 372 5.65 10.26 7.31
N PRO A 373 5.80 9.44 6.27
CA PRO A 373 4.67 8.97 5.49
C PRO A 373 3.84 7.98 6.33
N LEU A 374 2.59 8.31 6.68
CA LEU A 374 1.68 7.43 7.42
C LEU A 374 0.31 7.33 6.72
N THR A 375 -0.40 6.26 7.01
CA THR A 375 -1.72 5.94 6.48
C THR A 375 -2.69 5.56 7.59
N ALA A 376 -3.98 5.65 7.30
CA ALA A 376 -5.03 5.01 8.07
C ALA A 376 -5.95 4.23 7.13
N ARG A 377 -5.90 2.89 7.23
CA ARG A 377 -6.83 1.95 6.60
C ARG A 377 -7.63 1.24 7.69
N LEU A 378 -8.79 1.83 7.99
CA LEU A 378 -9.68 1.38 9.04
C LEU A 378 -10.84 0.62 8.43
N PHE A 379 -11.30 -0.43 9.10
CA PHE A 379 -12.38 -1.31 8.66
C PHE A 379 -13.52 -1.22 9.68
N PRO A 380 -14.42 -0.21 9.61
CA PRO A 380 -15.67 -0.27 10.34
C PRO A 380 -16.45 -1.50 9.89
N VAL A 381 -16.76 -2.41 10.82
CA VAL A 381 -17.40 -3.70 10.50
C VAL A 381 -18.90 -3.61 10.83
N PRO A 382 -19.81 -3.57 9.83
CA PRO A 382 -21.24 -3.41 10.09
C PRO A 382 -21.79 -4.45 11.07
N GLY A 383 -22.54 -3.98 12.08
CA GLY A 383 -23.18 -4.86 13.07
C GLY A 383 -22.24 -5.45 14.13
N LYS A 384 -20.97 -5.03 14.18
CA LYS A 384 -20.00 -5.47 15.19
C LYS A 384 -19.60 -4.34 16.14
N ALA A 385 -19.44 -4.70 17.40
CA ALA A 385 -18.93 -3.85 18.47
C ALA A 385 -17.48 -4.21 18.81
N ALA A 386 -16.82 -3.37 19.62
CA ALA A 386 -15.47 -3.64 20.10
C ALA A 386 -15.41 -4.97 20.87
N GLY A 387 -14.39 -5.77 20.58
CA GLY A 387 -14.20 -7.12 21.13
C GLY A 387 -14.91 -8.24 20.36
N ASP A 388 -15.83 -7.93 19.45
CA ASP A 388 -16.48 -8.96 18.63
C ASP A 388 -15.48 -9.60 17.66
N ALA A 389 -15.62 -10.91 17.45
CA ALA A 389 -14.89 -11.62 16.41
C ALA A 389 -15.33 -11.15 15.02
N VAL A 390 -14.35 -10.98 14.13
CA VAL A 390 -14.55 -10.63 12.72
C VAL A 390 -13.87 -11.65 11.81
N GLU A 391 -14.55 -11.96 10.72
CA GLU A 391 -14.09 -12.78 9.61
C GLU A 391 -14.52 -12.09 8.31
N PHE A 392 -13.67 -12.19 7.29
CA PHE A 392 -13.85 -11.54 6.00
C PHE A 392 -13.81 -12.60 4.90
N GLU A 393 -14.46 -12.33 3.77
CA GLU A 393 -14.45 -13.20 2.59
C GLU A 393 -13.10 -13.13 1.85
N ASN A 394 -12.39 -12.01 1.96
CA ASN A 394 -11.06 -11.84 1.39
C ASN A 394 -10.06 -12.84 1.98
N PRO A 395 -9.49 -13.76 1.18
CA PRO A 395 -8.59 -14.82 1.68
C PRO A 395 -7.24 -14.30 2.17
N HIS A 396 -6.92 -13.03 1.93
CA HIS A 396 -5.72 -12.38 2.46
C HIS A 396 -5.93 -11.81 3.86
N LEU A 397 -7.16 -11.80 4.38
CA LEU A 397 -7.48 -11.31 5.71
C LEU A 397 -7.64 -12.45 6.72
N CYS A 398 -7.00 -12.32 7.87
CA CYS A 398 -7.10 -13.22 9.01
C CYS A 398 -8.33 -12.88 9.86
N SER A 399 -8.95 -13.90 10.44
CA SER A 399 -9.96 -13.71 11.50
C SER A 399 -9.31 -13.04 12.72
N SER A 400 -9.95 -12.00 13.24
CA SER A 400 -9.42 -11.15 14.31
C SER A 400 -10.55 -10.70 15.25
N ALA A 401 -10.27 -9.72 16.12
CA ALA A 401 -11.29 -9.03 16.91
C ALA A 401 -11.36 -7.55 16.56
N VAL A 402 -12.55 -6.97 16.66
CA VAL A 402 -12.78 -5.55 16.46
C VAL A 402 -12.11 -4.76 17.59
N PHE A 403 -11.24 -3.81 17.24
CA PHE A 403 -10.60 -2.94 18.21
C PHE A 403 -11.58 -1.94 18.79
N ASP A 404 -11.37 -1.57 20.06
CA ASP A 404 -11.98 -0.34 20.58
C ASP A 404 -11.28 0.88 19.98
N VAL A 405 -12.08 1.82 19.48
CA VAL A 405 -11.61 3.18 19.18
C VAL A 405 -11.84 3.94 20.48
N PRO A 406 -10.81 4.38 21.23
CA PRO A 406 -10.95 4.89 22.60
C PRO A 406 -11.57 6.30 22.68
#